data_AF-A0A9P6DZM0-F1
#
_entry.id   AF-A0A9P6DZM0-F1
#
_cell.length_a   1.000
_cell.length_b   1.000
_cell.length_c   1.000
_cell.angle_alpha   90.00
_cell.angle_beta   90.00
_cell.angle_gamma   90.00
#
_symmetry.space_group_name_H-M   'P 1'
#
loop_
_entity.id
_entity.type
_entity.pdbx_description
1 polymer ?
#
loop_
_entity_poly.entity_id
_entity_poly.type
_entity_poly.pdbx_seq_one_letter_code
_entity_poly.pdbx_strand_id
1 'polypeptide(L)' 'TKHIHICYHYTCQLISEGHISITYCPSEDMIANILTKNLNHDLHWKFTRALGLIPHLSGSVNEADAQTPQC' A
#
# COMPACT_ATOMS: atom_id res chain seq x y z
N THR A 1 -2.07 25.12 9.85
CA THR A 1 -3.12 24.90 10.89
C THR A 1 -4.53 24.92 10.32
N LYS A 2 -4.95 25.95 9.56
CA LYS A 2 -6.29 26.04 8.94
C LYS A 2 -6.70 24.81 8.12
N HIS A 3 -5.80 24.29 7.28
CA HIS A 3 -6.10 23.13 6.40
C HIS A 3 -6.46 21.86 7.18
N ILE A 4 -5.82 21.61 8.32
CA ILE A 4 -6.09 20.43 9.15
C ILE A 4 -7.47 20.53 9.79
N HIS A 5 -7.82 21.71 10.33
CA HIS A 5 -9.12 21.94 10.97
C HIS A 5 -10.28 21.77 9.97
N ILE A 6 -10.14 22.30 8.76
CA ILE A 6 -11.16 22.16 7.72
C ILE A 6 -11.39 20.69 7.39
N CYS A 7 -10.33 19.92 7.12
CA CYS A 7 -10.44 18.49 6.82
C CYS A 7 -11.07 17.71 7.98
N TYR A 8 -10.68 18.02 9.23
CA TYR A 8 -11.25 17.37 10.41
C TYR A 8 -12.76 17.61 10.54
N HIS A 9 -13.19 18.89 10.53
CA HIS A 9 -14.61 19.22 10.69
C HIS A 9 -15.47 18.65 9.58
N TYR A 10 -15.00 18.72 8.33
CA TYR A 10 -15.70 18.13 7.20
C TYR A 10 -15.83 16.61 7.33
N THR A 11 -14.75 15.92 7.70
CA THR A 11 -14.78 14.46 7.88
C THR A 11 -15.74 14.07 9.01
N CYS A 12 -15.72 14.78 10.15
CA CYS A 12 -16.64 14.53 11.25
C CYS A 12 -18.10 14.76 10.87
N GLN A 13 -18.39 15.79 10.07
CA GLN A 13 -19.73 16.04 9.56
C GLN A 13 -20.22 14.85 8.71
N LEU A 14 -19.41 14.38 7.75
CA LEU A 14 -19.76 13.22 6.91
C LEU A 14 -20.00 11.95 7.72
N ILE A 15 -19.27 11.75 8.82
CA ILE A 15 -19.51 10.64 9.75
C ILE A 15 -20.85 10.82 10.47
N SER A 16 -21.14 12.02 10.98
CA SER A 16 -22.39 12.30 11.71
C SER A 16 -23.64 12.17 10.83
N GLU A 17 -23.51 12.50 9.55
CA GLU A 17 -24.56 12.36 8.54
C GLU A 17 -24.67 10.91 8.03
N GLY A 18 -23.76 10.03 8.43
CA GLY A 18 -23.75 8.62 8.04
C GLY A 18 -23.25 8.35 6.62
N HIS A 19 -22.64 9.34 5.97
CA HIS A 19 -22.05 9.18 4.63
C HIS A 19 -20.76 8.37 4.65
N ILE A 20 -20.01 8.38 5.76
CA ILE A 20 -18.76 7.65 5.92
C ILE A 20 -18.76 6.89 7.25
N SER A 21 -18.35 5.62 7.20
CA SER A 21 -18.01 4.84 8.40
C SER A 21 -16.50 4.66 8.50
N ILE A 22 -15.92 4.91 9.66
CA ILE A 22 -14.49 4.70 9.91
C ILE A 22 -14.30 3.40 10.68
N THR A 23 -13.44 2.52 10.17
CA THR A 23 -12.99 1.30 10.84
C THR A 23 -11.47 1.27 10.85
N TYR A 24 -10.89 0.75 11.93
CA TYR A 24 -9.45 0.54 12.00
C TYR A 24 -9.00 -0.52 10.99
N CYS A 25 -7.90 -0.24 10.27
CA CYS A 25 -7.27 -1.16 9.34
C CYS A 25 -5.77 -1.25 9.67
N PRO A 26 -5.25 -2.43 10.06
CA PRO A 26 -3.81 -2.63 10.28
C PRO A 26 -2.99 -2.29 9.03
N SER A 27 -1.71 -1.94 9.23
CA SER A 27 -0.84 -1.53 8.11
C SER A 27 -0.60 -2.66 7.12
N GLU A 28 -0.64 -3.90 7.60
CA GLU A 28 -0.50 -5.14 6.83
C GLU A 28 -1.67 -5.36 5.88
N ASP A 29 -2.84 -4.77 6.15
CA ASP A 29 -4.07 -4.98 5.37
C ASP A 29 -4.52 -3.69 4.64
N MET A 30 -3.90 -2.55 4.95
CA MET A 30 -4.17 -1.27 4.30
C MET A 30 -3.52 -1.19 2.91
N ILE A 31 -4.18 -1.76 1.90
CA ILE A 31 -3.71 -1.85 0.50
C ILE A 31 -3.26 -0.48 -0.06
N ALA A 32 -3.94 0.61 0.32
CA ALA A 32 -3.60 1.97 -0.12
C ALA A 32 -2.18 2.43 0.28
N ASN A 33 -1.53 1.76 1.24
CA ASN A 33 -0.17 2.06 1.65
C ASN A 33 0.83 1.98 0.49
N ILE A 34 0.62 1.12 -0.50
CA ILE A 34 1.53 0.99 -1.65
C ILE A 34 1.63 2.28 -2.47
N LEU A 35 0.60 3.11 -2.48
CA LEU A 35 0.56 4.36 -3.25
C LEU A 35 1.03 5.58 -2.47
N THR A 36 1.21 5.45 -1.14
CA THR A 36 1.39 6.59 -0.23
C THR A 36 2.62 6.48 0.64
N LYS A 37 3.23 5.30 0.74
CA LYS A 37 4.38 5.02 1.61
C LYS A 37 5.46 4.24 0.87
N ASN A 38 6.69 4.41 1.33
CA ASN A 38 7.80 3.53 0.96
C ASN A 38 7.67 2.24 1.80
N LEU A 39 7.33 1.14 1.15
CA LEU A 39 7.16 -0.17 1.79
C LEU A 39 8.41 -1.03 1.62
N ASN A 40 8.58 -1.98 2.54
CA ASN A 40 9.54 -3.05 2.34
C ASN A 40 9.08 -3.96 1.18
N HIS A 41 10.02 -4.76 0.68
CA HIS A 41 9.80 -5.61 -0.48
C HIS A 41 8.59 -6.54 -0.33
N ASP A 42 8.43 -7.16 0.84
CA ASP A 42 7.38 -8.16 1.07
C ASP A 42 5.98 -7.53 1.11
N LEU A 43 5.81 -6.40 1.80
CA LEU A 43 4.54 -5.65 1.83
C LEU A 43 4.22 -5.05 0.45
N HIS A 44 5.24 -4.55 -0.25
CA HIS A 44 5.05 -4.06 -1.62
C HIS A 44 4.47 -5.16 -2.52
N TRP A 45 5.07 -6.34 -2.57
CA TRP A 45 4.55 -7.45 -3.38
C TRP A 45 3.20 -7.98 -2.92
N LYS A 46 2.95 -8.02 -1.59
CA LYS A 46 1.62 -8.37 -1.05
C LYS A 46 0.56 -7.43 -1.62
N PHE A 47 0.78 -6.11 -1.56
CA PHE A 47 -0.20 -5.13 -2.02
C PHE A 47 -0.27 -4.98 -3.54
N THR A 48 0.83 -5.16 -4.28
CA THR A 48 0.82 -5.23 -5.76
C THR A 48 -0.11 -6.33 -6.23
N ARG A 49 -0.03 -7.52 -5.63
CA ARG A 49 -0.95 -8.63 -5.93
C ARG A 49 -2.38 -8.33 -5.49
N ALA A 50 -2.57 -7.71 -4.32
CA ALA A 50 -3.90 -7.33 -3.84
C ALA A 50 -4.60 -6.30 -4.77
N LEU A 51 -3.82 -5.44 -5.43
CA LEU A 51 -4.31 -4.51 -6.47
C LEU A 51 -4.57 -5.17 -7.83
N GLY A 52 -4.24 -6.45 -8.00
CA GLY A 52 -4.37 -7.16 -9.28
C GLY A 52 -3.33 -6.75 -10.31
N LEU A 53 -2.22 -6.13 -9.90
CA LEU A 53 -1.14 -5.76 -10.80
C LEU A 53 -0.29 -7.00 -11.12
N ILE A 54 -0.19 -7.32 -12.41
CA ILE A 54 0.64 -8.41 -12.91
C ILE A 54 2.01 -7.82 -13.25
N PRO A 55 3.09 -8.20 -12.55
CA PRO A 55 4.42 -7.80 -12.98
C PRO A 55 4.67 -8.39 -14.37
N HIS A 56 4.85 -7.51 -15.35
CA HIS A 56 5.22 -7.93 -16.67
C HIS A 56 6.68 -8.42 -16.64
N LEU A 57 6.91 -9.70 -16.93
CA LEU A 57 8.26 -10.20 -17.20
C LEU A 57 8.74 -9.68 -18.56
N SER A 58 9.05 -8.38 -18.65
CA SER A 58 9.94 -7.86 -19.69
C SER A 58 11.22 -7.37 -19.04
N GLY A 59 12.00 -8.34 -18.58
CA GLY A 59 13.40 -8.16 -18.24
C GLY A 59 14.13 -9.41 -18.66
N SER A 60 14.93 -9.33 -19.73
CA SER A 60 16.03 -10.27 -19.96
C SER A 60 16.96 -10.17 -18.76
N VAL A 61 16.77 -11.04 -17.77
CA VAL A 61 17.84 -11.36 -16.83
C VAL A 61 18.58 -12.51 -17.49
N ASN A 62 19.78 -12.22 -18.03
CA ASN A 62 20.69 -13.30 -18.36
C ASN A 62 20.98 -14.02 -17.05
N GLU A 63 20.55 -15.28 -16.94
CA GLU A 63 21.01 -16.22 -15.93
C GLU A 63 22.51 -16.48 -16.17
N ALA A 64 23.33 -15.60 -15.65
CA ALA A 64 24.73 -15.85 -15.37
C ALA A 64 25.02 -15.14 -14.04
N ASP A 65 25.60 -15.90 -13.12
CA ASP A 65 26.13 -15.44 -11.82
C ASP A 65 25.14 -15.32 -10.67
N ALA A 66 24.76 -16.49 -10.13
CA ALA A 66 24.79 -16.69 -8.68
C ALA A 66 25.11 -18.16 -8.38
N GLN A 67 26.38 -18.50 -8.51
CA GLN A 67 26.97 -19.70 -7.94
C GLN A 67 26.60 -19.76 -6.45
N THR A 68 26.02 -20.89 -6.04
CA THR A 68 25.90 -21.37 -4.65
C THR A 68 27.18 -21.08 -3.84
N PRO A 69 27.05 -20.90 -2.52
CA PRO A 69 27.85 -21.75 -1.66
C PRO A 69 26.95 -22.59 -0.76
N GLN A 70 27.24 -23.88 -0.78
CA GLN A 70 26.88 -24.81 0.28
C GLN A 70 27.60 -24.41 1.57
N CYS A 71 26.82 -24.19 2.64
CA CYS A 71 26.99 -24.78 3.96
C CYS A 71 25.71 -24.48 4.76
#